data_AF-A0A7X9ACQ0-F1
#
_entry.id   AF-A0A7X9ACQ0-F1
#
_cell.length_a   1.000
_cell.length_b   1.000
_cell.length_c   1.000
_cell.angle_alpha   90.00
_cell.angle_beta   90.00
_cell.angle_gamma   90.00
#
_symmetry.space_group_name_H-M   'P 1'
#
loop_
_entity.id
_entity.type
_entity.pdbx_description
1 polymer ?
#
loop_
_entity_poly.entity_id
_entity_poly.type
_entity_poly.pdbx_seq_one_letter_code
_entity_poly.pdbx_strand_id
1 'polypeptide(L)'
;MIELYLLPLTCLLLNFLAFAACLRFLFSRQGLYWIIPLSVTLFISWPNALSLYRVASDSAQVTLPYTYLDLQPLLLSLLWYAMVVTFHYALKKTIRVNLYAEQMKKNLHEARHLEAGDLLARQRRDRRFRTYIANRAVPARLGLYPPTWVDLFDE
;
A
#
# COMPACT_ATOMS: atom_id res chain seq x y z
N MET A 1 -42.01 -4.64 -23.82
CA MET A 1 -41.63 -5.43 -22.62
C MET A 1 -40.20 -5.14 -22.20
N ILE A 2 -39.18 -5.45 -23.02
CA ILE A 2 -37.75 -5.26 -22.66
C ILE A 2 -37.37 -3.78 -22.51
N GLU A 3 -37.92 -2.90 -23.35
CA GLU A 3 -37.64 -1.45 -23.35
C GLU A 3 -38.01 -0.75 -22.02
N LEU A 4 -38.97 -1.32 -21.29
CA LEU A 4 -39.46 -0.82 -20.01
C LEU A 4 -38.44 -1.04 -18.87
N TYR A 5 -37.56 -2.04 -19.01
CA TYR A 5 -36.48 -2.29 -18.06
C TYR A 5 -35.16 -1.61 -18.44
N LEU A 6 -35.04 -1.11 -19.68
CA LEU A 6 -33.78 -0.60 -20.24
C LEU A 6 -33.20 0.54 -19.38
N LEU A 7 -34.02 1.53 -19.04
CA LEU A 7 -33.61 2.70 -18.27
C LEU A 7 -33.20 2.35 -16.82
N PRO A 8 -34.03 1.66 -16.01
CA PRO A 8 -33.63 1.33 -14.64
C PRO A 8 -32.45 0.35 -14.59
N LEU A 9 -32.35 -0.60 -15.52
CA LEU A 9 -31.21 -1.52 -15.60
C LEU A 9 -29.90 -0.79 -15.95
N THR A 10 -29.92 0.09 -16.94
CA THR A 10 -28.71 0.85 -17.32
C THR A 10 -28.25 1.77 -16.19
N CYS A 11 -29.18 2.46 -15.52
CA CYS A 11 -28.86 3.29 -14.35
C CYS A 11 -28.27 2.48 -13.20
N LEU A 12 -28.82 1.30 -12.90
CA LEU A 12 -28.28 0.42 -11.88
C LEU A 12 -26.91 -0.14 -12.25
N LEU A 13 -26.69 -0.48 -13.51
CA LEU A 13 -25.40 -0.96 -13.99
C LEU A 13 -24.32 0.11 -13.85
N LEU A 14 -24.63 1.37 -14.20
CA LEU A 14 -23.73 2.52 -13.99
C LEU A 14 -23.42 2.74 -12.50
N ASN A 15 -24.45 2.69 -11.64
CA ASN A 15 -24.26 2.81 -10.20
C ASN A 15 -23.45 1.64 -9.61
N PHE A 16 -23.65 0.43 -10.12
CA PHE A 16 -22.89 -0.75 -9.72
C PHE A 16 -21.42 -0.63 -10.11
N LEU A 17 -21.12 -0.15 -11.33
CA LEU A 17 -19.75 0.14 -11.77
C LEU A 17 -19.09 1.20 -10.88
N ALA A 18 -19.81 2.28 -10.56
CA ALA A 18 -19.33 3.32 -9.65
C ALA A 18 -19.07 2.74 -8.24
N PHE A 19 -19.97 1.91 -7.72
CA PHE A 19 -19.81 1.25 -6.43
C PHE A 19 -18.61 0.28 -6.41
N ALA A 20 -18.47 -0.57 -7.43
CA ALA A 20 -17.35 -1.50 -7.55
C ALA A 20 -16.01 -0.77 -7.64
N ALA A 21 -15.96 0.35 -8.37
CA ALA A 21 -14.79 1.21 -8.43
C ALA A 21 -14.44 1.75 -7.03
N CYS A 22 -15.41 2.32 -6.30
CA CYS A 22 -15.20 2.81 -4.94
C CYS A 22 -14.76 1.71 -3.97
N LEU A 23 -15.37 0.52 -4.04
CA LEU A 23 -15.08 -0.61 -3.15
C LEU A 23 -13.66 -1.13 -3.34
N ARG A 24 -13.16 -1.18 -4.58
CA ARG A 24 -11.78 -1.54 -4.88
C ARG A 24 -10.78 -0.62 -4.16
N PHE A 25 -11.09 0.66 -4.06
CA PHE A 25 -10.20 1.65 -3.43
C PHE A 25 -10.41 1.81 -1.93
N LEU A 26 -11.53 1.31 -1.38
CA LEU A 26 -11.79 1.29 0.06
C LEU A 26 -10.70 0.51 0.84
N PHE A 27 -10.17 -0.56 0.25
CA PHE A 27 -9.09 -1.36 0.85
C PHE A 27 -7.67 -0.84 0.53
N SER A 28 -7.55 0.29 -0.15
CA SER A 28 -6.26 0.94 -0.42
C SER A 28 -5.82 1.80 0.77
N ARG A 29 -4.56 2.25 0.77
CA ARG A 29 -4.06 3.28 1.73
C ARG A 29 -4.89 4.57 1.70
N GLN A 30 -5.66 4.78 0.63
CA GLN A 30 -6.52 5.93 0.41
C GLN A 30 -7.98 5.68 0.81
N GLY A 31 -8.29 4.53 1.42
CA GLY A 31 -9.65 4.04 1.65
C GLY A 31 -10.58 5.02 2.35
N LEU A 32 -10.05 5.81 3.30
CA LEU A 32 -10.82 6.83 4.02
C LEU A 32 -11.42 7.90 3.08
N TYR A 33 -10.70 8.32 2.04
CA TYR A 33 -11.21 9.28 1.05
C TYR A 33 -12.32 8.70 0.18
N TRP A 34 -12.40 7.38 0.09
CA TRP A 34 -13.39 6.67 -0.72
C TRP A 34 -14.69 6.37 0.05
N ILE A 35 -14.74 6.59 1.37
CA ILE A 35 -15.96 6.42 2.17
C ILE A 35 -17.05 7.39 1.70
N ILE A 36 -16.70 8.66 1.44
CA ILE A 36 -17.66 9.69 1.01
C ILE A 36 -18.22 9.37 -0.39
N PRO A 37 -17.40 9.12 -1.43
CA PRO A 37 -17.92 8.66 -2.72
C PRO A 37 -18.76 7.37 -2.61
N LEU A 38 -18.41 6.45 -1.72
CA LEU A 38 -19.16 5.20 -1.53
C LEU A 38 -20.53 5.42 -0.87
N SER A 39 -20.63 6.33 0.10
CA SER A 39 -21.93 6.66 0.69
C SER A 39 -22.83 7.37 -0.33
N VAL A 40 -22.27 8.25 -1.17
CA VAL A 40 -23.02 8.92 -2.22
C VAL A 40 -23.44 7.96 -3.34
N THR A 41 -22.60 6.98 -3.74
CA THR A 41 -23.04 5.94 -4.71
C THR A 41 -24.22 5.13 -4.18
N LEU A 42 -24.21 4.76 -2.89
CA LEU A 42 -25.34 4.06 -2.24
C LEU A 42 -26.60 4.93 -2.18
N PHE A 43 -26.44 6.21 -1.90
CA PHE A 43 -27.57 7.15 -1.90
C PHE A 43 -28.20 7.29 -3.29
N ILE A 44 -27.38 7.37 -4.35
CA ILE A 44 -27.85 7.46 -5.74
C ILE A 44 -28.41 6.12 -6.24
N SER A 45 -27.94 4.97 -5.73
CA SER A 45 -28.43 3.66 -6.15
C SER A 45 -29.82 3.32 -5.61
N TRP A 46 -30.16 3.82 -4.41
CA TRP A 46 -31.45 3.60 -3.78
C TRP A 46 -32.67 3.96 -4.65
N PRO A 47 -32.82 5.19 -5.18
CA PRO A 47 -33.98 5.55 -6.01
C PRO A 47 -34.05 4.73 -7.31
N ASN A 48 -32.90 4.36 -7.88
CA ASN A 48 -32.85 3.55 -9.11
C ASN A 48 -33.26 2.10 -8.86
N ALA A 49 -32.89 1.53 -7.71
CA ALA A 49 -33.36 0.21 -7.27
C ALA A 49 -34.87 0.20 -7.02
N LEU A 50 -35.39 1.27 -6.40
CA LEU A 50 -36.82 1.43 -6.17
C LEU A 50 -37.61 1.59 -7.47
N SER A 51 -37.05 2.28 -8.47
CA SER A 51 -37.63 2.38 -9.82
C SER A 51 -37.72 1.01 -10.49
N LEU A 52 -36.64 0.20 -10.44
CA LEU A 52 -36.65 -1.16 -10.97
C LEU A 52 -37.70 -2.04 -10.26
N TYR A 53 -37.80 -1.93 -8.94
CA TYR A 53 -38.80 -2.67 -8.16
C TYR A 53 -40.22 -2.31 -8.58
N ARG A 54 -40.52 -1.02 -8.75
CA ARG A 54 -41.85 -0.55 -9.21
C ARG A 54 -42.20 -1.09 -10.59
N VAL A 55 -41.25 -1.03 -11.52
CA VAL A 55 -41.37 -1.57 -12.87
C VAL A 55 -41.65 -3.09 -12.84
N ALA A 56 -40.98 -3.82 -11.95
CA ALA A 56 -41.17 -5.26 -11.79
C ALA A 56 -42.49 -5.62 -11.09
N SER A 57 -42.98 -4.78 -10.17
CA SER A 57 -44.22 -5.02 -9.43
C SER A 57 -45.48 -4.65 -10.21
N ASP A 58 -45.44 -3.56 -10.97
CA ASP A 58 -46.58 -3.08 -11.75
C ASP A 58 -46.10 -2.38 -13.03
N SER A 59 -46.00 -3.15 -14.10
CA SER A 59 -45.52 -2.66 -15.40
C SER A 59 -46.52 -1.78 -16.14
N ALA A 60 -47.79 -1.75 -15.71
CA ALA A 60 -48.84 -0.93 -16.34
C ALA A 60 -48.74 0.56 -15.97
N GLN A 61 -48.05 0.89 -14.88
CA GLN A 61 -47.84 2.27 -14.43
C GLN A 61 -46.76 3.02 -15.21
N VAL A 62 -45.98 2.32 -16.05
CA VAL A 62 -44.85 2.90 -16.75
C VAL A 62 -45.25 3.23 -18.17
N THR A 63 -45.39 4.53 -18.44
CA THR A 63 -45.77 5.04 -19.75
C THR A 63 -44.54 5.13 -20.66
N LEU A 64 -44.58 4.44 -21.80
CA LEU A 64 -43.64 4.66 -22.90
C LEU A 64 -44.29 5.53 -23.99
N PRO A 65 -43.50 6.32 -24.75
CA PRO A 65 -42.05 6.47 -24.67
C PRO A 65 -41.59 7.31 -23.46
N TYR A 66 -40.36 7.08 -23.00
CA TYR A 66 -39.77 7.86 -21.90
C TYR A 66 -39.74 9.35 -22.25
N THR A 67 -40.12 10.17 -21.30
CA THR A 67 -40.02 11.63 -21.42
C THR A 67 -38.59 12.10 -21.08
N TYR A 68 -38.25 13.33 -21.46
CA TYR A 68 -36.95 13.91 -21.12
C TYR A 68 -36.68 13.97 -19.61
N LEU A 69 -37.73 14.08 -18.80
CA LEU A 69 -37.60 14.10 -17.34
C LEU A 69 -37.23 12.73 -16.78
N ASP A 70 -37.67 11.65 -17.43
CA ASP A 70 -37.34 10.27 -17.02
C ASP A 70 -35.86 9.92 -17.26
N LEU A 71 -35.16 10.67 -18.12
CA LEU A 71 -33.73 10.51 -18.41
C LEU A 71 -32.82 11.22 -17.39
N GLN A 72 -33.36 12.04 -16.49
CA GLN A 72 -32.61 12.70 -15.42
C GLN A 72 -31.74 11.74 -14.58
N PRO A 73 -32.25 10.60 -14.06
CA PRO A 73 -31.44 9.65 -13.29
C PRO A 73 -30.29 9.06 -14.10
N LEU A 74 -30.46 8.88 -15.41
CA LEU A 74 -29.41 8.39 -16.29
C LEU A 74 -28.28 9.40 -16.43
N LEU A 75 -28.61 10.67 -16.69
CA LEU A 75 -27.64 11.77 -16.74
C LEU A 75 -26.90 11.92 -15.41
N LEU A 76 -27.63 11.87 -14.29
CA LEU A 76 -27.05 11.93 -12.95
C LEU A 76 -26.05 10.77 -12.72
N SER A 77 -26.42 9.55 -13.10
CA SER A 77 -25.55 8.37 -12.94
C SER A 77 -24.29 8.44 -13.80
N LEU A 78 -24.39 8.95 -15.03
CA LEU A 78 -23.23 9.18 -15.92
C LEU A 78 -22.29 10.25 -15.36
N LEU A 79 -22.84 11.40 -14.93
CA LEU A 79 -22.05 12.47 -14.33
C LEU A 79 -21.37 12.00 -13.06
N TRP A 80 -22.08 11.24 -12.22
CA TRP A 80 -21.54 10.69 -11.00
C TRP A 80 -20.40 9.70 -11.28
N TYR A 81 -20.59 8.79 -12.24
CA TYR A 81 -19.54 7.87 -12.66
C TYR A 81 -18.29 8.63 -13.18
N ALA A 82 -18.49 9.65 -14.01
CA ALA A 82 -17.41 10.52 -14.47
C ALA A 82 -16.68 11.20 -13.29
N MET A 83 -17.42 11.70 -12.30
CA MET A 83 -16.85 12.28 -11.08
C MET A 83 -15.98 11.27 -10.32
N VAL A 84 -16.45 10.04 -10.12
CA VAL A 84 -15.67 8.95 -9.48
C VAL A 84 -14.34 8.71 -10.21
N VAL A 85 -14.35 8.69 -11.55
CA VAL A 85 -13.14 8.53 -12.37
C VAL A 85 -12.20 9.74 -12.22
N THR A 86 -12.73 10.97 -12.23
CA THR A 86 -11.90 12.17 -12.02
C THR A 86 -11.28 12.20 -10.62
N PHE A 87 -12.02 11.83 -9.58
CA PHE A 87 -11.49 11.69 -8.22
C PHE A 87 -10.39 10.65 -8.15
N HIS A 88 -10.55 9.50 -8.83
CA HIS A 88 -9.49 8.50 -8.92
C HIS A 88 -8.19 9.09 -9.48
N TYR A 89 -8.30 9.82 -10.59
CA TYR A 89 -7.13 10.42 -11.23
C TYR A 89 -6.50 11.54 -10.37
N ALA A 90 -7.33 12.37 -9.74
CA ALA A 90 -6.89 13.44 -8.85
C ALA A 90 -6.16 12.91 -7.60
N LEU A 91 -6.71 11.87 -6.95
CA LEU A 91 -6.08 11.22 -5.78
C LEU A 91 -4.79 10.51 -6.15
N LYS A 92 -4.73 9.89 -7.34
CA LYS A 92 -3.50 9.29 -7.87
C LYS A 92 -2.39 10.34 -8.07
N LYS A 93 -2.74 11.55 -8.50
CA LYS A 93 -1.77 12.64 -8.76
C LYS A 93 -1.32 13.36 -7.48
N THR A 94 -2.23 13.58 -6.54
CA THR A 94 -1.98 14.39 -5.33
C THR A 94 -1.25 13.62 -4.24
N ILE A 95 -1.56 12.34 -4.08
CA ILE A 95 -0.89 11.49 -3.10
C ILE A 95 0.36 10.91 -3.77
N ARG A 96 1.41 11.74 -3.86
CA ARG A 96 2.76 11.22 -4.05
C ARG A 96 2.96 10.20 -2.93
N VAL A 97 3.29 8.96 -3.30
CA VAL A 97 3.84 7.95 -2.39
C VAL A 97 4.75 8.69 -1.42
N ASN A 98 4.62 8.43 -0.11
CA ASN A 98 5.41 9.08 0.91
C ASN A 98 6.89 8.76 0.65
N LEU A 99 7.51 9.53 -0.25
CA LEU A 99 8.86 9.33 -0.78
C LEU A 99 9.83 9.31 0.39
N TYR A 100 9.54 10.11 1.41
CA TYR A 100 10.25 10.12 2.67
C TYR A 100 10.22 8.75 3.38
N ALA A 101 9.08 8.06 3.44
CA ALA A 101 9.01 6.74 4.07
C ALA A 101 9.74 5.66 3.26
N GLU A 102 9.70 5.72 1.92
CA GLU A 102 10.48 4.82 1.06
C GLU A 102 11.97 5.10 1.10
N GLN A 103 12.37 6.37 1.06
CA GLN A 103 13.75 6.81 1.23
C GLN A 103 14.28 6.45 2.61
N MET A 104 13.49 6.61 3.67
CA MET A 104 13.89 6.22 5.02
C MET A 104 14.10 4.71 5.14
N LYS A 105 13.27 3.88 4.50
CA LYS A 105 13.50 2.42 4.44
C LYS A 105 14.78 2.06 3.70
N LYS A 106 15.07 2.72 2.57
CA LYS A 106 16.32 2.52 1.82
C LYS A 106 17.53 2.96 2.64
N ASN A 107 17.49 4.15 3.21
CA ASN A 107 18.56 4.69 4.06
C ASN A 107 18.83 3.79 5.28
N LEU A 108 17.79 3.25 5.92
CA LEU A 108 17.94 2.32 7.04
C LEU A 108 18.60 1.01 6.61
N HIS A 109 18.28 0.50 5.43
CA HIS A 109 18.90 -0.71 4.90
C HIS A 109 20.38 -0.48 4.57
N GLU A 110 20.69 0.64 3.93
CA GLU A 110 22.07 1.06 3.64
C GLU A 110 22.87 1.26 4.93
N ALA A 111 22.30 1.93 5.94
CA ALA A 111 22.94 2.14 7.24
C ALA A 111 23.29 0.80 7.93
N ARG A 112 22.37 -0.17 7.93
CA ARG A 112 22.63 -1.52 8.50
C ARG A 112 23.75 -2.26 7.76
N HIS A 113 23.83 -2.11 6.45
CA HIS A 113 24.92 -2.70 5.67
C HIS A 113 26.28 -2.08 6.01
N LEU A 114 26.33 -0.76 6.20
CA LEU A 114 27.54 -0.06 6.62
C LEU A 114 27.96 -0.47 8.04
N GLU A 115 27.03 -0.52 8.99
CA GLU A 115 27.30 -0.98 10.36
C GLU A 115 27.87 -2.39 10.40
N ALA A 116 27.31 -3.32 9.61
CA ALA A 116 27.82 -4.69 9.52
C ALA A 116 29.26 -4.73 8.98
N GLY A 117 29.57 -3.91 7.98
CA GLY A 117 30.93 -3.76 7.44
C GLY A 117 31.92 -3.21 8.49
N ASP A 118 31.51 -2.17 9.22
CA ASP A 118 32.32 -1.55 10.27
C ASP A 118 32.59 -2.51 11.44
N LEU A 119 31.59 -3.30 11.84
CA LEU A 119 31.75 -4.33 12.87
C LEU A 119 32.78 -5.39 12.45
N LEU A 120 32.71 -5.88 11.20
CA LEU A 120 33.69 -6.82 10.68
C LEU A 120 35.10 -6.21 10.62
N ALA A 121 35.22 -4.94 10.22
CA ALA A 121 36.50 -4.24 10.20
C ALA A 121 37.09 -4.04 11.61
N ARG A 122 36.26 -3.74 12.61
CA ARG A 122 36.65 -3.67 14.03
C ARG A 122 37.11 -5.03 14.54
N GLN A 123 36.33 -6.09 14.33
CA GLN A 123 36.70 -7.45 14.73
C GLN A 123 38.03 -7.91 14.12
N ARG A 124 38.29 -7.58 12.85
CA ARG A 124 39.59 -7.88 12.20
C ARG A 124 40.76 -7.13 12.86
N ARG A 125 40.58 -5.85 13.19
CA ARG A 125 41.58 -5.06 13.92
C ARG A 125 41.85 -5.64 15.31
N ASP A 126 40.80 -5.98 16.05
CA ASP A 126 40.94 -6.57 17.39
C ASP A 126 41.66 -7.92 17.35
N ARG A 127 41.35 -8.77 16.36
CA ARG A 127 42.07 -10.04 16.16
C ARG A 127 43.55 -9.81 15.88
N ARG A 128 43.88 -8.91 14.96
CA ARG A 128 45.29 -8.56 14.64
C ARG A 128 46.03 -8.03 15.86
N PHE A 129 45.37 -7.18 16.65
CA PHE A 129 45.95 -6.63 17.87
C PHE A 129 46.19 -7.72 18.92
N ARG A 130 45.23 -8.62 19.14
CA ARG A 130 45.39 -9.76 20.05
C ARG A 130 46.53 -10.70 19.61
N THR A 131 46.61 -11.02 18.32
CA THR A 131 47.73 -11.83 17.79
C THR A 131 49.07 -11.12 17.93
N TYR A 132 49.11 -9.80 17.72
CA TYR A 132 50.33 -9.02 17.91
C TYR A 132 50.81 -9.04 19.36
N ILE A 133 49.91 -8.84 20.32
CA ILE A 133 50.23 -8.94 21.76
C ILE A 133 50.71 -10.36 22.11
N ALA A 134 49.98 -11.39 21.68
CA ALA A 134 50.35 -12.78 21.95
C ALA A 134 51.75 -13.11 21.40
N ASN A 135 52.07 -12.66 20.19
CA ASN A 135 53.40 -12.86 19.58
C ASN A 135 54.50 -12.02 20.23
N ARG A 136 54.16 -10.90 20.90
CA ARG A 136 55.10 -10.10 21.70
C ARG A 136 55.30 -10.65 23.11
N ALA A 137 54.37 -11.45 23.62
CA ALA A 137 54.46 -12.13 24.90
C ALA A 137 55.36 -13.39 24.85
N VAL A 138 56.37 -13.40 23.97
CA VAL A 138 57.52 -14.29 24.15
C VAL A 138 58.21 -13.80 25.42
N PRO A 139 58.37 -14.63 26.47
CA PRO A 139 59.04 -14.20 27.69
C PRO A 139 60.42 -13.69 27.29
N ALA A 140 60.81 -12.52 27.79
CA ALA A 140 62.12 -11.95 27.55
C ALA A 140 63.17 -12.93 28.12
N ARG A 141 63.67 -13.83 27.29
CA ARG A 141 64.78 -14.71 27.62
C ARG A 141 66.01 -13.81 27.71
N LEU A 142 66.32 -13.34 28.92
CA LEU A 142 67.46 -12.46 29.20
C LEU A 142 68.82 -13.10 28.85
N GLY A 143 68.85 -14.34 28.36
CA GLY A 143 70.08 -15.05 27.97
C GLY A 143 71.03 -15.33 29.15
N LEU A 144 70.59 -15.03 30.37
CA LEU A 144 71.40 -15.13 31.59
C LEU A 144 71.66 -16.58 32.00
N TYR A 145 70.84 -17.53 31.54
CA TYR A 145 70.92 -18.94 31.91
C TYR A 145 70.77 -19.86 30.70
N PRO A 146 71.45 -21.01 30.67
CA PRO A 146 71.33 -21.99 29.62
C PRO A 146 69.90 -22.57 29.55
N PRO A 147 69.40 -22.90 28.34
CA PRO A 147 68.00 -23.26 28.12
C PRO A 147 67.57 -24.51 28.91
N THR A 148 68.49 -25.43 29.19
CA THR A 148 68.25 -26.64 29.98
C THR A 148 67.87 -26.38 31.43
N TRP A 149 68.24 -25.22 31.99
CA TRP A 149 67.89 -24.84 33.36
C TRP A 149 66.48 -24.26 33.46
N VAL A 150 66.00 -23.58 32.43
CA VAL A 150 64.66 -22.96 32.44
C VAL A 150 63.57 -24.03 32.37
N ASP A 151 63.78 -25.06 31.55
CA ASP A 151 62.82 -26.17 31.39
C ASP A 151 62.66 -27.04 32.66
N LEU A 152 63.57 -26.92 33.63
CA LEU A 152 63.57 -27.72 34.87
C LEU A 152 62.75 -27.10 36.01
N PHE A 153 62.32 -25.83 35.89
CA PHE A 153 61.65 -25.10 36.96
C PHE A 153 60.29 -24.49 36.56
N ASP A 154 59.83 -24.73 35.33
CA ASP A 154 58.54 -24.23 34.79
C ASP A 154 57.39 -25.29 34.85
N GLU A 155 57.60 -26.47 35.46
CA GLU A 155 56.53 -27.41 35.89
C GLU A 155 56.04 -27.08 37.31
#